data_AF-A0A353NMG6-F1
#
_entry.id   AF-A0A353NMG6-F1
#
_cell.length_a   1.000
_cell.length_b   1.000
_cell.length_c   1.000
_cell.angle_alpha   90.00
_cell.angle_beta   90.00
_cell.angle_gamma   90.00
#
_symmetry.space_group_name_H-M   'P 1'
#
loop_
_entity.id
_entity.type
_entity.pdbx_description
1 polymer ?
#
loop_
_entity_poly.entity_id
_entity_poly.type
_entity_poly.pdbx_seq_one_letter_code
_entity_poly.pdbx_strand_id
1 'polypeptide(L)'
;MLDLCSYLQEKYQIDAQLCDLARQAEKKAKPEFEQIERTAKVNQARVLMSFREAGICEYHLRDGNGYGYGDPVREGLEDVYARSFGAE
;
A
#
# COMPACT_ATOMS: atom_id res chain seq x y z
N MET A 1 -16.44 -8.49 21.48
CA MET A 1 -15.61 -8.49 20.25
C MET A 1 -16.17 -9.59 19.38
N LEU A 2 -16.58 -9.31 18.14
CA LEU A 2 -17.12 -10.34 17.24
C LEU A 2 -15.98 -11.33 16.91
N ASP A 3 -16.16 -12.62 17.21
CA ASP A 3 -15.29 -13.67 16.69
C ASP A 3 -15.69 -13.95 15.24
N LEU A 4 -14.75 -13.80 14.31
CA LEU A 4 -14.99 -13.94 12.87
C LEU A 4 -15.51 -15.35 12.53
N CYS A 5 -14.95 -16.38 13.16
CA CYS A 5 -15.38 -17.76 12.93
C CYS A 5 -16.82 -17.96 13.41
N SER A 6 -17.18 -17.49 14.60
CA SER A 6 -18.56 -17.55 15.11
C SER A 6 -19.56 -16.87 14.16
N TYR A 7 -19.21 -15.69 13.63
CA TYR A 7 -20.04 -14.98 12.65
C TYR A 7 -20.18 -15.76 11.33
N LEU A 8 -19.10 -16.36 10.85
CA LEU A 8 -19.11 -17.13 9.61
C LEU A 8 -19.89 -18.45 9.74
N GLN A 9 -19.79 -19.11 10.90
CA GLN A 9 -20.55 -20.30 11.24
C GLN A 9 -22.05 -20.00 11.28
N GLU A 10 -22.47 -18.95 11.99
CA GLU A 10 -23.87 -18.58 12.14
C GLU A 10 -24.49 -18.15 10.81
N LYS A 11 -23.81 -17.26 10.08
CA LYS A 11 -24.37 -16.64 8.89
C LYS A 11 -24.25 -17.46 7.61
N TYR A 12 -23.20 -18.29 7.51
CA TYR A 12 -22.86 -19.00 6.27
C TYR A 12 -22.68 -20.50 6.45
N GLN A 13 -23.01 -21.05 7.63
CA GLN A 13 -22.90 -22.49 7.95
C GLN A 13 -21.51 -23.07 7.65
N ILE A 14 -20.46 -22.29 7.85
CA ILE A 14 -19.08 -22.73 7.68
C ILE A 14 -18.74 -23.79 8.73
N ASP A 15 -18.06 -24.86 8.31
CA ASP A 15 -17.66 -25.95 9.20
C ASP A 15 -16.60 -25.50 10.23
N ALA A 16 -16.73 -25.99 11.46
CA ALA A 16 -15.81 -25.65 12.55
C ALA A 16 -14.36 -26.09 12.28
N GLN A 17 -14.17 -27.26 11.64
CA GLN A 17 -12.84 -27.73 11.28
C GLN A 17 -12.19 -26.84 10.22
N LEU A 18 -12.98 -26.28 9.30
CA LEU A 18 -12.48 -25.32 8.32
C LEU A 18 -12.00 -24.02 8.98
N CYS A 19 -12.73 -23.52 9.99
CA CYS A 19 -12.29 -22.37 10.79
C CYS A 19 -10.98 -22.65 11.52
N ASP A 20 -10.83 -23.83 12.13
CA ASP A 20 -9.59 -24.20 12.80
C ASP A 20 -8.41 -24.36 11.83
N LEU A 21 -8.66 -24.91 10.64
CA LEU A 21 -7.66 -25.01 9.58
C LEU A 21 -7.22 -23.62 9.10
N ALA A 22 -8.15 -22.68 8.93
CA ALA A 22 -7.86 -21.30 8.57
C ALA A 22 -6.97 -20.63 9.62
N ARG A 23 -7.32 -20.74 10.91
CA ARG A 23 -6.50 -20.21 12.02
C ARG A 23 -5.09 -20.80 12.03
N GLN A 24 -4.95 -22.10 11.76
CA GLN A 24 -3.64 -22.74 11.65
C GLN A 24 -2.85 -22.23 10.44
N ALA A 25 -3.50 -22.04 9.29
CA ALA A 25 -2.88 -21.51 8.09
C ALA A 25 -2.40 -20.06 8.32
N GLU A 26 -3.23 -19.20 8.93
CA GLU A 26 -2.85 -17.83 9.30
C GLU A 26 -1.66 -17.81 10.26
N LYS A 27 -1.67 -18.67 11.28
CA LYS A 27 -0.55 -18.78 12.23
C LYS A 27 0.75 -19.20 11.54
N LYS A 28 0.67 -20.09 10.54
CA LYS A 28 1.82 -20.52 9.72
C LYS A 28 2.30 -19.41 8.78
N ALA A 29 1.39 -18.62 8.22
CA ALA A 29 1.71 -17.52 7.30
C ALA A 29 2.17 -16.23 8.00
N LYS A 30 1.89 -16.07 9.29
CA LYS A 30 2.25 -14.89 10.09
C LYS A 30 3.69 -14.38 9.89
N PRO A 31 4.77 -15.20 9.96
CA PRO A 31 6.12 -14.70 9.74
C PRO A 31 6.33 -14.09 8.34
N GLU A 32 5.72 -14.66 7.31
CA GLU A 32 5.79 -14.14 5.94
C GLU A 32 5.07 -12.79 5.83
N PHE A 33 3.87 -12.67 6.44
CA PHE A 33 3.14 -11.41 6.49
C PHE A 33 3.92 -10.33 7.25
N GLU A 34 4.59 -10.67 8.35
CA GLU A 34 5.45 -9.73 9.08
C GLU A 34 6.63 -9.25 8.22
N GLN A 35 7.22 -10.14 7.41
CA GLN A 35 8.30 -9.75 6.48
C GLN A 35 7.79 -8.83 5.35
N ILE A 36 6.62 -9.14 4.79
CA ILE A 36 5.96 -8.29 3.79
C ILE A 36 5.65 -6.91 4.40
N GLU A 37 5.10 -6.88 5.61
CA GLU A 37 4.76 -5.62 6.31
C GLU A 37 6.00 -4.76 6.57
N ARG A 38 7.13 -5.36 6.98
CA ARG A 38 8.40 -4.63 7.14
C ARG A 38 8.87 -4.01 5.84
N THR A 39 8.85 -4.78 4.75
CA THR A 39 9.22 -4.29 3.42
C THR A 39 8.31 -3.16 2.97
N ALA A 40 6.99 -3.33 3.14
CA ALA A 40 6.00 -2.31 2.80
C ALA A 40 6.21 -1.02 3.60
N LYS A 41 6.50 -1.10 4.91
CA LYS A 41 6.79 0.07 5.76
C LYS A 41 8.00 0.86 5.28
N VAL A 42 9.09 0.18 4.93
CA VAL A 42 10.29 0.84 4.39
C VAL A 42 9.99 1.52 3.06
N ASN A 43 9.31 0.82 2.15
CA ASN A 43 8.94 1.38 0.85
C ASN A 43 7.98 2.56 0.97
N GLN A 44 7.01 2.50 1.89
CA GLN A 44 6.09 3.60 2.17
C GLN A 44 6.84 4.84 2.66
N ALA A 45 7.81 4.67 3.56
CA ALA A 45 8.64 5.77 4.04
C ALA A 45 9.48 6.37 2.90
N ARG A 46 10.05 5.53 2.03
CA ARG A 46 10.81 5.98 0.84
C ARG A 46 9.96 6.84 -0.08
N VAL A 47 8.77 6.35 -0.47
CA VAL A 47 7.85 7.11 -1.34
C VAL A 47 7.44 8.42 -0.65
N LEU A 48 7.09 8.38 0.64
CA LEU A 48 6.70 9.58 1.38
C LEU A 48 7.83 10.63 1.39
N MET A 49 9.09 10.21 1.54
CA MET A 49 10.23 11.10 1.49
C MET A 49 10.45 11.67 0.09
N SER A 50 10.33 10.86 -0.97
CA SER A 50 10.41 11.34 -2.36
C SER A 50 9.39 12.44 -2.65
N PHE A 51 8.14 12.27 -2.21
CA PHE A 51 7.10 13.31 -2.35
C PHE A 51 7.45 14.61 -1.61
N ARG A 52 8.04 14.50 -0.42
CA ARG A 52 8.47 15.67 0.37
C ARG A 52 9.63 16.41 -0.28
N GLU A 53 10.62 15.68 -0.78
CA GLU A 53 11.80 16.26 -1.41
C GLU A 53 11.50 16.89 -2.76
N ALA A 54 10.61 16.29 -3.55
CA ALA A 54 10.11 16.86 -4.80
C ALA A 54 9.15 18.05 -4.58
N GLY A 55 8.83 18.41 -3.34
CA GLY A 55 7.99 19.58 -3.03
C GLY A 55 6.54 19.44 -3.48
N ILE A 56 6.03 18.21 -3.62
CA ILE A 56 4.66 17.96 -4.09
C ILE A 56 3.64 18.58 -3.14
N CYS A 57 2.68 19.29 -3.70
CA CYS A 57 1.63 19.99 -2.99
C CYS A 57 0.38 20.07 -3.86
N GLU A 58 -0.70 20.67 -3.35
CA GLU A 58 -1.98 20.81 -4.07
C GLU A 58 -1.85 21.44 -5.47
N TYR A 59 -0.88 22.35 -5.67
CA TYR A 59 -0.60 22.94 -6.98
C TYR A 59 -0.27 21.86 -8.04
N HIS A 60 0.41 20.79 -7.64
CA HIS A 60 0.79 19.67 -8.50
C HIS A 60 -0.36 18.69 -8.77
N LEU A 61 -1.57 18.94 -8.24
CA LEU A 61 -2.76 18.10 -8.45
C LEU A 61 -3.75 18.75 -9.43
N ARG A 62 -3.30 19.77 -10.17
CA ARG A 62 -4.11 20.47 -11.16
C ARG A 62 -4.02 19.80 -12.51
N ASP A 63 -5.06 19.95 -13.29
CA ASP A 63 -5.10 19.42 -14.65
C ASP A 63 -4.26 20.26 -15.61
N GLY A 64 -3.69 19.61 -16.62
CA GLY A 64 -2.92 20.23 -17.70
C GLY A 64 -3.78 20.39 -18.96
N ASN A 65 -3.54 21.45 -19.75
CA ASN A 65 -4.21 21.62 -21.05
C ASN A 65 -3.19 21.96 -22.16
N GLY A 66 -3.64 21.85 -23.41
CA GLY A 66 -2.78 22.09 -24.58
C GLY A 66 -1.69 21.03 -24.73
N TYR A 67 -0.47 21.43 -25.07
CA TYR A 67 0.66 20.52 -25.35
C TYR A 67 1.45 20.08 -24.10
N GLY A 68 1.20 20.68 -22.92
CA GLY A 68 1.90 20.30 -21.68
C GLY A 68 3.39 20.68 -21.65
N TYR A 69 3.76 21.83 -22.21
CA TYR A 69 5.11 22.38 -22.10
C TYR A 69 5.34 23.02 -20.73
N GLY A 70 6.46 22.70 -20.08
CA GLY A 70 6.81 23.21 -18.75
C GLY A 70 5.76 22.83 -17.69
N ASP A 71 5.27 21.60 -17.74
CA ASP A 71 4.23 21.11 -16.85
C ASP A 71 4.85 20.69 -15.50
N PRO A 72 4.64 21.49 -14.43
CA PRO A 72 5.23 21.21 -13.12
C PRO A 72 4.65 19.94 -12.48
N VAL A 73 3.44 19.51 -12.88
CA VAL A 73 2.83 18.26 -12.38
C VAL A 73 3.62 17.07 -12.89
N ARG A 74 3.88 17.05 -14.21
CA ARG A 74 4.66 15.98 -14.85
C ARG A 74 6.08 15.96 -14.30
N GLU A 75 6.75 17.11 -14.28
CA GLU A 75 8.13 17.23 -13.79
C GLU A 75 8.25 16.81 -12.32
N GLY A 76 7.30 17.21 -11.47
CA GLY A 76 7.28 16.78 -10.07
C GLY A 76 7.07 15.27 -9.91
N LEU A 77 6.20 14.65 -10.72
CA LEU A 77 5.98 13.20 -10.66
C LEU A 77 7.21 12.42 -11.17
N GLU A 78 7.89 12.92 -12.20
CA GLU A 78 9.15 12.36 -12.70
C GLU A 78 10.22 12.36 -11.58
N ASP A 79 10.41 13.48 -10.87
CA ASP A 79 11.36 13.58 -9.75
C ASP A 79 10.99 12.60 -8.60
N VAL A 80 9.70 12.49 -8.25
CA VAL A 80 9.24 11.50 -7.25
C VAL A 80 9.60 10.07 -7.68
N TYR A 81 9.41 9.72 -8.94
CA TYR A 81 9.76 8.40 -9.47
C TYR A 81 11.28 8.19 -9.42
N ALA A 82 12.06 9.12 -9.94
CA ALA A 82 13.52 9.06 -9.94
C ALA A 82 14.07 8.82 -8.53
N ARG A 83 13.66 9.63 -7.55
CA ARG A 83 14.04 9.47 -6.13
C ARG A 83 13.61 8.15 -5.52
N SER A 84 12.38 7.71 -5.80
CA SER A 84 11.83 6.48 -5.23
C SER A 84 12.57 5.22 -5.69
N PHE A 85 13.15 5.27 -6.88
CA PHE A 85 13.89 4.16 -7.48
C PHE A 85 15.42 4.36 -7.49
N GLY A 86 15.91 5.53 -7.08
CA GLY A 86 17.34 5.86 -7.09
C GLY A 86 17.90 6.06 -8.50
N ALA A 87 17.10 6.61 -9.41
CA ALA A 87 17.46 6.95 -10.77
C ALA A 87 17.70 8.47 -10.92
N GLU A 88 18.12 8.87 -12.13
CA GLU A 88 18.16 10.26 -12.59
C GLU A 88 16.78 10.72 -13.08
#